data_AF-A0A966N4V9-F1
#
_entry.id   AF-A0A966N4V9-F1
#
_cell.length_a   1.000
_cell.length_b   1.000
_cell.length_c   1.000
_cell.angle_alpha   90.00
_cell.angle_beta   90.00
_cell.angle_gamma   90.00
#
_symmetry.space_group_name_H-M   'P 1'
#
loop_
_entity.id
_entity.type
_entity.pdbx_description
1 polymer ?
#
loop_
_entity_poly.entity_id
_entity_poly.type
_entity_poly.pdbx_seq_one_letter_code
_entity_poly.pdbx_strand_id
1 'polypeptide(L)'
;MDYKAYLVEELDGVYSGSIKELQMQDIESGNVIIKVHYSSLNYKDALAASGVKGVASSYPFVPGIDVAGEILESSTDNFKIGDKVIATGYKLGMSVFGGFG
;
A
#
# COMPACT_ATOMS: atom_id res chain seq x y z
N MET A 1 -5.68 13.71 5.88
CA MET A 1 -6.94 13.14 5.39
C MET A 1 -6.98 11.69 5.85
N ASP A 2 -8.13 11.16 6.22
CA ASP A 2 -8.23 9.76 6.67
C ASP A 2 -8.70 8.87 5.52
N TYR A 3 -8.21 7.63 5.46
CA TYR A 3 -8.58 6.64 4.44
C TYR A 3 -8.70 5.25 5.04
N LYS A 4 -9.43 4.35 4.38
CA LYS A 4 -9.62 2.97 4.85
C LYS A 4 -8.62 2.04 4.18
N ALA A 5 -7.90 1.26 4.97
CA ALA A 5 -6.97 0.26 4.45
C ALA A 5 -7.10 -1.08 5.17
N TYR A 6 -6.73 -2.16 4.49
CA TYR A 6 -6.53 -3.46 5.10
C TYR A 6 -5.15 -3.49 5.77
N LEU A 7 -5.11 -3.27 7.07
CA LEU A 7 -3.89 -3.25 7.87
C LEU A 7 -3.64 -4.63 8.46
N VAL A 8 -2.44 -5.17 8.23
CA VAL A 8 -1.96 -6.38 8.89
C VAL A 8 -1.06 -6.00 10.05
N GLU A 9 -1.38 -6.55 11.22
CA GLU A 9 -0.64 -6.36 12.47
C GLU A 9 -0.06 -7.69 12.93
N GLU A 10 1.05 -7.61 13.65
CA GLU A 10 1.71 -8.75 14.28
C GLU A 10 1.77 -8.52 15.79
N LEU A 11 1.39 -9.55 16.55
CA LEU A 11 1.50 -9.58 18.01
C LEU A 11 1.92 -10.99 18.44
N ASP A 12 3.08 -11.11 19.08
CA ASP A 12 3.62 -12.38 19.61
C ASP A 12 3.66 -13.53 18.58
N GLY A 13 3.99 -13.20 17.32
CA GLY A 13 4.04 -14.12 16.19
C GLY A 13 2.69 -14.43 15.56
N VAL A 14 1.60 -13.81 16.02
CA VAL A 14 0.26 -13.94 15.45
C VAL A 14 0.01 -12.77 14.49
N TYR A 15 -0.33 -13.09 13.25
CA TYR A 15 -0.62 -12.11 12.20
C TYR A 15 -2.13 -11.99 12.00
N SER A 16 -2.64 -10.77 11.98
CA SER A 16 -4.07 -10.52 11.80
C SER A 16 -4.29 -9.30 10.92
N GLY A 17 -5.20 -9.42 9.96
CA GLY A 17 -5.58 -8.32 9.08
C GLY A 17 -6.99 -7.82 9.35
N SER A 18 -7.17 -6.50 9.33
CA SER A 18 -8.48 -5.87 9.51
C SER A 18 -8.57 -4.57 8.71
N ILE A 19 -9.79 -4.17 8.33
CA ILE A 19 -10.01 -2.86 7.72
C ILE A 19 -9.95 -1.81 8.83
N LYS A 20 -9.00 -0.87 8.71
CA LYS A 20 -8.81 0.25 9.64
C LYS A 20 -8.82 1.59 8.92
N GLU A 21 -9.16 2.63 9.65
CA GLU A 21 -9.00 4.01 9.22
C GLU A 21 -7.58 4.47 9.57
N LEU A 22 -6.84 4.95 8.57
CA LEU A 22 -5.46 5.40 8.68
C LEU A 22 -5.38 6.87 8.31
N GLN A 23 -4.49 7.60 8.98
CA GLN A 23 -4.13 8.95 8.56
C GLN A 23 -3.18 8.91 7.36
N MET A 24 -3.50 9.68 6.34
CA MET A 24 -2.61 9.99 5.23
C MET A 24 -1.41 10.80 5.77
N GLN A 25 -0.21 10.37 5.38
CA GLN A 25 1.04 11.06 5.70
C GLN A 25 1.38 12.08 4.62
N ASP A 26 2.22 13.05 4.97
CA ASP A 26 2.73 14.04 4.03
C ASP A 26 3.58 13.37 2.94
N ILE A 27 3.43 13.88 1.71
CA ILE A 27 4.17 13.38 0.56
C ILE A 27 5.67 13.69 0.66
N GLU A 28 6.51 12.65 0.52
CA GLU A 28 7.97 12.82 0.42
C GLU A 28 8.38 13.36 -0.97
N SER A 29 9.53 14.04 -1.04
CA SER A 29 10.08 14.54 -2.30
C SER A 29 10.39 13.41 -3.29
N GLY A 30 9.94 13.55 -4.54
CA GLY A 30 10.10 12.56 -5.60
C GLY A 30 9.04 11.45 -5.64
N ASN A 31 8.06 11.47 -4.73
CA ASN A 31 6.96 10.50 -4.68
C ASN A 31 5.66 11.07 -5.25
N VAL A 32 4.64 10.21 -5.33
CA VAL A 32 3.26 10.55 -5.66
C VAL A 32 2.32 9.84 -4.68
N ILE A 33 1.18 10.45 -4.40
CA ILE A 33 0.08 9.78 -3.70
C ILE A 33 -0.95 9.37 -4.75
N ILE A 34 -1.28 8.08 -4.78
CA ILE A 34 -2.28 7.52 -5.68
C ILE A 34 -3.55 7.28 -4.88
N LYS A 35 -4.67 7.84 -5.33
CA LYS A 35 -5.99 7.41 -4.88
C LYS A 35 -6.34 6.11 -5.59
N VAL A 36 -6.32 5.01 -4.84
CA VAL A 36 -6.55 3.67 -5.37
C VAL A 36 -8.02 3.53 -5.77
N HIS A 37 -8.26 3.03 -6.99
CA HIS A 37 -9.60 2.64 -7.44
C HIS A 37 -9.74 1.12 -7.47
N TYR A 38 -8.67 0.44 -7.86
CA TYR A 38 -8.62 -1.01 -7.95
C TYR A 38 -7.26 -1.52 -7.51
N SER A 39 -7.27 -2.74 -6.97
CA SER A 39 -6.09 -3.53 -6.67
C SER A 39 -6.38 -4.99 -7.07
N SER A 40 -5.42 -5.88 -6.83
CA SER A 40 -5.55 -7.30 -7.11
C SER A 40 -5.06 -8.11 -5.91
N LEU A 41 -5.56 -9.33 -5.77
CA LEU A 41 -5.12 -10.24 -4.71
C LEU A 41 -4.23 -11.33 -5.32
N ASN A 42 -2.93 -11.26 -5.03
CA ASN A 42 -1.97 -12.27 -5.45
C ASN A 42 -1.65 -13.24 -4.31
N TYR A 43 -1.07 -14.40 -4.67
CA TYR A 43 -0.53 -15.34 -3.70
C TYR A 43 0.48 -14.68 -2.74
N LYS A 44 1.29 -13.75 -3.27
CA LYS A 44 2.28 -13.02 -2.48
C LYS A 44 1.65 -12.15 -1.39
N ASP A 45 0.50 -11.51 -1.67
CA ASP A 45 -0.20 -10.69 -0.69
C ASP A 45 -0.70 -11.56 0.48
N ALA A 46 -1.18 -12.78 0.19
CA ALA A 46 -1.58 -13.74 1.22
C ALA A 46 -0.38 -14.21 2.06
N LEU A 47 0.78 -14.49 1.44
CA LEU A 47 2.01 -14.83 2.17
C LEU A 47 2.48 -13.67 3.07
N ALA A 48 2.40 -12.44 2.56
CA ALA A 48 2.73 -11.23 3.30
C ALA A 48 1.78 -11.07 4.50
N ALA A 49 0.48 -11.24 4.31
CA ALA A 49 -0.49 -11.14 5.41
C ALA A 49 -0.38 -12.27 6.46
N SER A 50 0.31 -13.37 6.13
CA SER A 50 0.46 -14.55 6.99
C SER A 50 1.81 -14.65 7.72
N GLY A 51 2.68 -13.64 7.62
CA GLY A 51 3.95 -13.66 8.36
C GLY A 51 5.09 -14.43 7.71
N VAL A 52 5.00 -14.77 6.42
CA VAL A 52 6.08 -15.52 5.75
C VAL A 52 7.33 -14.65 5.67
N LYS A 53 8.43 -15.13 6.27
CA LYS A 53 9.69 -14.41 6.38
C LYS A 53 10.22 -14.02 4.99
N GLY A 54 10.61 -12.75 4.86
CA GLY A 54 11.18 -12.20 3.62
C GLY A 54 10.15 -11.67 2.62
N VAL A 55 8.84 -11.73 2.90
CA VAL A 55 7.81 -11.17 2.02
C VAL A 55 7.44 -9.73 2.41
N ALA A 56 6.98 -9.50 3.65
CA ALA A 56 6.83 -8.17 4.23
C ALA A 56 8.07 -7.81 5.05
N SER A 57 8.48 -6.53 5.05
CA SER A 57 9.68 -6.11 5.79
C SER A 57 9.42 -5.80 7.27
N SER A 58 8.20 -5.40 7.61
CA SER A 58 7.80 -4.94 8.95
C SER A 58 6.29 -4.94 9.09
N TYR A 59 5.80 -5.00 10.34
CA TYR A 59 4.39 -4.82 10.70
C TYR A 59 4.28 -3.64 11.69
N PRO A 60 3.17 -2.90 11.70
CA PRO A 60 1.99 -3.07 10.85
C PRO A 60 2.24 -2.65 9.39
N PHE A 61 1.53 -3.25 8.44
CA PHE A 61 1.65 -2.88 7.02
C PHE A 61 0.35 -3.07 6.24
N VAL A 62 0.24 -2.36 5.11
CA VAL A 62 -0.85 -2.52 4.14
C VAL A 62 -0.34 -3.36 2.96
N PRO A 63 -0.92 -4.55 2.68
CA PRO A 63 -0.56 -5.36 1.51
C PRO A 63 -1.12 -4.79 0.19
N GLY A 64 -0.87 -5.51 -0.92
CA GLY A 64 -1.33 -5.14 -2.26
C GLY A 64 -0.18 -4.70 -3.14
N ILE A 65 0.39 -5.63 -3.89
CA ILE A 65 1.51 -5.34 -4.81
C ILE A 65 1.10 -4.62 -6.10
N ASP A 66 -0.20 -4.48 -6.34
CA ASP A 66 -0.78 -3.86 -7.54
C ASP A 66 -1.73 -2.72 -7.17
N VAL A 67 -1.64 -1.61 -7.91
CA VAL A 67 -2.51 -0.44 -7.78
C VAL A 67 -2.92 0.04 -9.17
N ALA A 68 -4.20 0.32 -9.35
CA ALA A 68 -4.71 1.12 -10.45
C ALA A 68 -5.59 2.24 -9.90
N GLY A 69 -5.30 3.48 -10.26
CA GLY A 69 -5.93 4.64 -9.64
C GLY A 69 -5.62 5.95 -10.35
N GLU A 70 -5.75 7.03 -9.60
CA GLU A 70 -5.45 8.39 -10.07
C GLU A 70 -4.46 9.09 -9.15
N ILE A 71 -3.58 9.92 -9.71
CA ILE A 71 -2.68 10.75 -8.92
C ILE A 71 -3.50 11.77 -8.13
N LEU A 72 -3.43 11.67 -6.80
CA LEU A 72 -4.06 12.60 -5.87
C LEU A 72 -3.13 13.78 -5.57
N GLU A 73 -1.85 13.50 -5.33
CA GLU A 73 -0.80 14.48 -5.07
C GLU A 73 0.51 14.05 -5.75
N SER A 74 1.33 15.01 -6.16
CA SER A 74 2.63 14.75 -6.80
C SER A 74 3.69 15.72 -6.30
N SER A 75 4.86 15.21 -5.94
CA SER A 75 6.06 16.02 -5.62
C SER A 75 7.11 15.94 -6.75
N THR A 76 6.70 15.52 -7.95
CA THR A 76 7.53 15.35 -9.13
C THR A 76 6.82 15.87 -10.38
N ASP A 77 7.58 16.42 -11.33
CA ASP A 77 7.06 16.93 -12.61
C ASP A 77 6.66 15.82 -13.60
N ASN A 78 6.93 14.55 -13.28
CA ASN A 78 6.65 13.41 -14.16
C ASN A 78 5.16 13.04 -14.21
N PHE A 79 4.39 13.42 -13.20
CA PHE A 79 2.98 13.07 -13.05
C PHE A 79 2.17 14.28 -12.62
N LYS A 80 0.97 14.41 -13.17
CA LYS A 80 0.01 15.48 -12.84
C LYS A 80 -1.13 14.92 -12.02
N ILE A 81 -1.69 15.74 -11.14
CA ILE A 81 -2.92 15.43 -10.40
C ILE A 81 -4.02 15.06 -11.41
N GLY A 82 -4.69 13.94 -11.17
CA GLY A 82 -5.74 13.37 -12.03
C GLY A 82 -5.24 12.40 -13.10
N ASP A 83 -3.93 12.22 -13.28
CA ASP A 83 -3.40 11.22 -14.21
C ASP A 83 -3.81 9.81 -13.75
N LYS A 84 -4.31 9.00 -14.70
CA LYS A 84 -4.62 7.59 -14.45
C LYS A 84 -3.34 6.77 -14.53
N VAL A 85 -3.04 6.05 -13.46
CA VAL A 85 -1.79 5.32 -13.32
C VAL A 85 -2.00 3.89 -12.86
N ILE A 86 -1.02 3.05 -13.19
CA ILE A 86 -0.85 1.71 -12.65
C ILE A 86 0.52 1.66 -11.98
N ALA A 87 0.59 1.08 -10.78
CA ALA A 87 1.85 0.78 -10.09
C ALA A 87 1.84 -0.68 -9.66
N THR A 88 2.88 -1.42 -10.03
CA THR A 88 3.03 -2.84 -9.70
C THR A 88 4.46 -3.15 -9.28
N GLY A 89 4.65 -3.87 -8.17
CA GLY A 89 5.98 -4.30 -7.71
C GLY A 89 6.77 -3.20 -7.00
N TYR A 90 8.09 -3.13 -7.25
CA TYR A 90 9.02 -2.13 -6.66
C TYR A 90 8.77 -1.78 -5.18
N LYS A 91 8.76 -2.82 -4.32
CA LYS A 91 8.55 -2.74 -2.85
C LYS A 91 7.14 -2.40 -2.37
N LEU A 92 6.20 -2.09 -3.27
CA LEU A 92 4.79 -1.92 -2.96
C LEU A 92 4.23 -3.20 -2.31
N GLY A 93 3.47 -3.06 -1.23
CA GLY A 93 2.95 -4.19 -0.45
C GLY A 93 4.04 -5.03 0.24
N MET A 94 5.26 -4.49 0.39
CA MET A 94 6.36 -5.15 1.13
C MET A 94 6.99 -4.21 2.16
N SER A 95 7.68 -3.17 1.70
CA SER A 95 8.32 -2.15 2.56
C SER A 95 7.72 -0.76 2.39
N VAL A 96 6.80 -0.62 1.45
CA VAL A 96 5.95 0.54 1.23
C VAL A 96 4.51 0.03 1.27
N PHE A 97 3.60 0.79 1.86
CA PHE A 97 2.19 0.43 1.93
C PHE A 97 1.63 0.20 0.53
N GLY A 98 0.90 -0.90 0.37
CA GLY A 98 0.38 -1.39 -0.89
C GLY A 98 -1.00 -0.87 -1.24
N GLY A 99 -1.58 -1.48 -2.27
CA GLY A 99 -2.84 -1.08 -2.89
C GLY A 99 -4.11 -1.45 -2.14
N PHE A 100 -4.05 -2.01 -0.93
CA PHE A 100 -5.24 -2.30 -0.14
C PHE A 100 -5.64 -1.13 0.76
N GLY A 101 -5.69 0.08 0.19
CA GLY A 101 -6.03 1.36 0.84
C GLY A 101 -6.99 2.21 0.01
#